data_AF-A0A969W1Y8-F1
#
_entry.id   AF-A0A969W1Y8-F1
#
_cell.length_a   1.000
_cell.length_b   1.000
_cell.length_c   1.000
_cell.angle_alpha   90.00
_cell.angle_beta   90.00
_cell.angle_gamma   90.00
#
_symmetry.space_group_name_H-M   'P 1'
#
loop_
_entity.id
_entity.type
_entity.pdbx_description
1 polymer ?
#
loop_
_entity_poly.entity_id
_entity_poly.type
_entity_poly.pdbx_seq_one_letter_code
_entity_poly.pdbx_strand_id
1 'polypeptide(L)'
;MAEFFNPTFREEPRNKLTAIIPARSQDYLLDWLESTGRLILRDPSEQEDRYRLSENEPLSEIMGDLDMHALEEEEEGDLEE
;
A
#
# COMPACT_ATOMS: atom_id res chain seq x y z
N MET A 1 15.74 -12.73 -42.96
CA MET A 1 15.25 -12.87 -41.56
C MET A 1 14.94 -11.46 -41.10
N ALA A 2 13.68 -11.15 -40.81
CA ALA A 2 13.33 -9.82 -40.32
C ALA A 2 13.80 -9.71 -38.86
N GLU A 3 14.77 -8.84 -38.58
CA GLU A 3 15.10 -8.45 -37.21
C GLU A 3 13.83 -7.92 -36.54
N PHE A 4 13.35 -8.61 -35.51
CA PHE A 4 12.30 -8.12 -34.63
C PHE A 4 12.88 -6.95 -33.81
N PHE A 5 12.69 -5.72 -34.30
CA PHE A 5 13.08 -4.52 -33.56
C PHE A 5 12.11 -4.31 -32.41
N ASN A 6 12.54 -4.60 -31.18
CA ASN A 6 11.78 -4.28 -29.97
C ASN A 6 12.17 -2.87 -29.49
N PRO A 7 11.29 -1.86 -29.64
CA PRO A 7 11.59 -0.48 -29.25
C PRO A 7 11.77 -0.30 -27.72
N THR A 8 11.42 -1.31 -26.93
CA THR A 8 11.55 -1.29 -25.47
C THR A 8 12.88 -1.88 -24.98
N PHE A 9 13.62 -2.60 -25.83
CA PHE A 9 14.91 -3.18 -25.42
C PHE A 9 15.98 -2.08 -25.39
N ARG A 10 16.59 -1.89 -24.22
CA ARG A 10 17.67 -0.93 -23.99
C ARG A 10 18.85 -1.63 -23.34
N GLU A 11 20.04 -1.40 -23.88
CA GLU A 11 21.30 -1.92 -23.33
C GLU A 11 21.97 -0.82 -22.49
N GLU A 12 22.29 -1.13 -21.24
CA GLU A 12 22.90 -0.18 -20.31
C GLU A 12 24.35 -0.62 -19.95
N PRO A 13 25.34 0.29 -20.03
CA PRO A 13 26.75 -0.04 -19.81
C PRO A 13 27.07 -0.33 -18.33
N ARG A 14 27.64 -1.52 -18.06
CA ARG A 14 27.93 -2.00 -16.69
C ARG A 14 29.02 -1.22 -15.94
N ASN A 15 29.90 -0.54 -16.66
CA ASN A 15 31.05 0.20 -16.13
C ASN A 15 30.79 1.71 -15.99
N LYS A 16 29.56 2.17 -16.23
CA LYS A 16 29.16 3.56 -16.05
C LYS A 16 28.21 3.68 -14.88
N LEU A 17 28.29 4.81 -14.19
CA LEU A 17 27.33 5.17 -13.17
C LEU A 17 25.94 5.31 -13.81
N THR A 18 24.93 4.85 -13.09
CA THR A 18 23.54 4.97 -13.53
C THR A 18 23.14 6.45 -13.58
N ALA A 19 22.21 6.79 -14.46
CA ALA A 19 21.67 8.14 -14.52
C ALA A 19 20.99 8.47 -13.18
N ILE A 20 21.39 9.59 -12.58
CA ILE A 20 20.76 10.06 -11.34
C ILE A 20 19.34 10.49 -11.70
N ILE A 21 18.35 9.80 -11.15
CA ILE A 21 16.96 10.23 -11.23
C ILE A 21 16.88 11.55 -10.46
N PRO A 22 16.55 12.69 -11.11
CA PRO A 22 16.39 13.94 -10.41
C PRO A 22 15.35 13.74 -9.31
N ALA A 23 15.62 14.27 -8.12
CA ALA A 23 14.57 14.41 -7.14
C ALA A 23 13.46 15.21 -7.80
N ARG A 24 12.37 14.55 -8.19
CA ARG A 24 11.22 15.26 -8.73
C ARG A 24 10.85 16.28 -7.66
N SER A 25 10.86 17.56 -8.01
CA SER A 25 9.97 18.54 -7.40
C SER A 25 8.57 18.10 -7.79
N GLN A 26 8.09 17.05 -7.14
CA GLN A 26 6.70 16.67 -7.20
C GLN A 26 6.00 17.88 -6.61
N ASP A 27 5.10 18.50 -7.36
CA ASP A 27 4.09 19.37 -6.75
C ASP A 27 3.67 18.66 -5.48
N TYR A 28 3.82 19.34 -4.33
CA TYR A 28 3.58 18.68 -3.06
C TYR A 28 2.19 18.07 -3.16
N LEU A 29 1.99 16.85 -2.65
CA LEU A 29 0.72 16.14 -2.82
C LEU A 29 -0.49 17.04 -2.52
N LEU A 30 -0.34 17.95 -1.54
CA LEU A 30 -1.31 18.99 -1.20
C LEU A 30 -1.57 19.98 -2.34
N ASP A 31 -0.53 20.52 -2.99
CA ASP A 31 -0.64 21.41 -4.16
C ASP A 31 -1.31 20.70 -5.35
N TRP A 32 -0.99 19.42 -5.57
CA TRP A 32 -1.65 18.62 -6.59
C TRP A 32 -3.13 18.37 -6.26
N LEU A 33 -3.44 18.04 -5.01
CA LEU A 33 -4.81 17.85 -4.56
C LEU A 33 -5.61 19.16 -4.64
N GLU A 34 -5.00 20.30 -4.32
CA GLU A 34 -5.62 21.62 -4.41
C GLU A 34 -5.85 22.02 -5.88
N SER A 35 -4.83 21.94 -6.73
CA SER A 35 -4.94 22.28 -8.16
C SER A 35 -5.92 21.40 -8.93
N THR A 36 -6.10 20.15 -8.52
CA THR A 36 -7.09 19.24 -9.12
C THR A 36 -8.48 19.33 -8.48
N GLY A 37 -8.66 20.16 -7.45
CA GLY A 37 -9.92 20.29 -6.71
C GLY A 37 -10.30 19.03 -5.93
N ARG A 38 -9.35 18.14 -5.66
CA ARG A 38 -9.52 16.90 -4.90
C ARG A 38 -9.30 17.10 -3.39
N LEU A 39 -8.75 18.24 -2.98
CA LEU A 39 -8.63 18.63 -1.59
C LEU A 39 -9.99 19.13 -1.09
N ILE A 40 -10.76 18.24 -0.47
CA ILE A 40 -12.10 18.55 0.07
C ILE A 40 -11.99 18.71 1.59
N LEU A 41 -12.56 19.80 2.12
CA LEU A 41 -12.71 19.98 3.56
C LEU A 41 -13.69 18.94 4.11
N ARG A 42 -13.29 18.23 5.17
CA ARG A 42 -14.18 17.28 5.84
C ARG A 42 -15.33 18.04 6.50
N ASP A 43 -16.54 17.53 6.35
CA ASP A 43 -17.69 18.06 7.08
C ASP A 43 -17.57 17.63 8.56
N PRO A 44 -17.67 18.56 9.53
CA PRO A 44 -17.56 18.22 10.94
C PRO A 44 -18.63 17.22 11.42
N SER A 45 -19.79 17.14 10.76
CA SER A 45 -20.85 16.17 11.07
C SER A 45 -20.47 14.73 10.67
N GLU A 46 -19.74 14.55 9.57
CA GLU A 46 -19.22 13.22 9.17
C GLU A 46 -18.25 12.64 10.22
N GLN A 47 -17.59 13.49 10.99
CA GLN A 47 -16.71 13.04 12.05
C GLN A 47 -17.52 12.42 13.20
N GLU A 48 -18.63 13.04 13.58
CA GLU A 48 -19.53 12.57 14.63
C GLU A 48 -20.21 11.24 14.22
N ASP A 49 -20.62 11.13 12.95
CA ASP A 49 -21.24 9.91 12.41
C ASP A 49 -20.25 8.74 12.36
N ARG A 50 -18.97 8.98 12.04
CA ARG A 50 -17.93 7.94 12.06
C ARG A 50 -17.63 7.41 13.46
N TYR A 51 -17.64 8.26 14.47
CA TYR A 51 -17.52 7.82 15.86
C TYR A 51 -18.74 7.01 16.30
N ARG A 52 -19.95 7.41 15.88
CA ARG A 52 -21.18 6.65 16.14
C ARG A 52 -21.21 5.30 15.43
N LEU A 53 -20.79 5.20 14.18
CA LEU A 53 -20.69 3.91 13.47
C LEU A 53 -19.65 2.97 14.11
N SER A 54 -18.52 3.52 14.57
CA SER A 54 -17.47 2.75 15.25
C SER A 54 -17.93 2.11 16.57
N GLU A 55 -18.94 2.68 17.25
CA GLU A 55 -19.47 2.09 18.48
C GLU A 55 -20.58 1.05 18.25
N ASN A 56 -21.11 0.95 17.02
CA ASN A 56 -22.29 0.11 16.73
C ASN A 56 -22.02 -1.10 15.83
N GLU A 57 -20.82 -1.26 15.26
CA GLU A 57 -20.45 -2.47 14.52
C GLU A 57 -19.42 -3.26 15.33
N PRO A 58 -19.81 -4.39 15.95
CA PRO A 58 -18.84 -5.22 16.63
C PRO A 58 -17.94 -5.85 15.58
N LEU A 59 -16.62 -5.64 15.69
CA LEU A 59 -15.59 -6.23 14.83
C LEU A 59 -15.75 -7.76 14.60
N SER A 60 -16.53 -8.43 15.45
CA SER A 60 -16.96 -9.83 15.32
C SER A 60 -17.77 -10.14 14.06
N GLU A 61 -18.53 -9.18 13.51
CA GLU A 61 -19.27 -9.39 12.25
C GLU A 61 -18.32 -9.38 11.04
N ILE A 62 -17.22 -8.62 11.14
CA ILE A 62 -16.17 -8.53 10.11
C ILE A 62 -15.21 -9.74 10.20
N MET A 63 -14.91 -10.23 11.40
CA MET A 63 -14.06 -11.41 11.66
C MET A 63 -14.80 -12.76 11.54
N GLY A 64 -15.93 -12.81 10.82
CA GLY A 64 -16.87 -13.94 10.81
C GLY A 64 -16.22 -15.32 10.95
N ASP A 65 -16.65 -16.08 11.96
CA ASP A 65 -16.29 -17.47 12.33
C ASP A 65 -14.87 -17.93 11.94
N LEU A 66 -13.88 -17.04 12.05
CA LEU A 66 -12.48 -17.42 11.99
C LEU A 66 -12.20 -18.25 13.23
N ASP A 67 -12.07 -19.55 13.01
CA ASP A 67 -11.67 -20.53 14.01
C ASP A 67 -10.32 -20.13 14.61
N MET A 68 -10.37 -19.43 15.74
CA MET A 68 -9.21 -19.01 16.52
C MET A 68 -8.39 -20.22 17.02
N HIS A 69 -8.93 -21.45 16.88
CA HIS A 69 -8.25 -22.70 17.26
C HIS A 69 -7.33 -23.27 16.17
N ALA A 70 -7.26 -22.68 14.97
CA ALA A 70 -6.35 -23.17 13.92
C ALA A 70 -4.86 -22.79 14.13
N LEU A 71 -4.52 -22.16 15.27
CA LEU A 71 -3.15 -21.87 15.68
C LEU A 71 -2.80 -22.64 16.96
N GLU A 72 -3.07 -23.94 17.00
CA GLU A 72 -2.31 -24.82 17.89
C GLU A 72 -0.86 -24.78 17.41
N GLU A 73 -0.01 -24.14 18.20
CA GLU A 73 1.44 -24.19 18.09
C GLU A 73 1.88 -25.66 17.93
N GLU A 74 2.36 -26.04 16.75
CA GLU A 74 3.34 -27.12 16.68
C GLU A 74 4.61 -26.58 17.37
N GLU A 75 4.63 -26.68 18.70
CA GLU A 75 5.81 -26.47 19.53
C GLU A 75 6.87 -27.47 19.06
N GLU A 76 7.84 -26.97 18.30
CA GLU A 76 9.02 -27.69 17.83
C GLU A 76 9.87 -28.11 19.04
N GLY A 77 9.57 -29.28 19.59
CA GLY A 77 10.36 -29.93 20.63
C GLY A 77 11.54 -30.71 20.05
N ASP A 78 12.57 -30.01 19.54
CA ASP A 78 13.90 -30.60 19.40
C ASP A 78 14.58 -30.59 20.78
N LEU A 79 14.42 -31.69 21.53
CA LEU A 79 15.12 -31.95 22.77
C LEU A 79 15.53 -33.43 22.83
N GLU A 80 16.60 -33.80 22.12
CA GLU A 80 17.44 -34.93 22.54
C GLU A 80 18.91 -34.50 22.64
N GLU A 81 19.48 -34.86 23.79
CA GLU A 81 20.78 -34.51 24.39
C GLU A 81 21.96 -35.26 23.76
#